data_AF-A0A0B6YZI5-F1
#
_entry.id   AF-A0A0B6YZI5-F1
#
_cell.length_a   1.000
_cell.length_b   1.000
_cell.length_c   1.000
_cell.angle_alpha   90.00
_cell.angle_beta   90.00
_cell.angle_gamma   90.00
#
_symmetry.space_group_name_H-M   'P 1'
#
loop_
_entity.id
_entity.type
_entity.pdbx_description
1 polymer ?
#
loop_
_entity_poly.entity_id
_entity_poly.type
_entity_poly.pdbx_seq_one_letter_code
_entity_poly.pdbx_strand_id
1 'polypeptide(L)'
;VGAFACGSLADEFGRKRVHFATIFIHALLNLGAGLSTSWMVFAVFRFFIGATIGGYLVVHVPYILEFVSPRWRVIPASLPFAAIGASLLPFAAWLLP
;
A
#
# COMPACT_ATOMS: atom_id res chain seq x y z
N VAL A 1 10.82 -2.91 -8.23
CA VAL A 1 10.21 -2.41 -9.48
C VAL A 1 9.15 -1.35 -9.20
N GLY A 2 8.01 -1.67 -8.58
CA GLY A 2 6.96 -0.68 -8.29
C GLY A 2 7.42 0.52 -7.45
N ALA A 3 8.30 0.28 -6.46
CA ALA A 3 8.98 1.32 -5.68
C ALA A 3 9.72 2.36 -6.55
N PHE A 4 10.47 1.91 -7.56
CA PHE A 4 11.27 2.78 -8.44
C PHE A 4 10.36 3.59 -9.38
N ALA A 5 9.36 2.94 -9.97
CA ALA A 5 8.42 3.59 -10.88
C ALA A 5 7.53 4.61 -10.16
N CYS A 6 6.88 4.21 -9.06
CA CYS A 6 6.00 5.09 -8.30
C CYS A 6 6.76 6.21 -7.58
N GLY A 7 8.01 5.97 -7.15
CA GLY A 7 8.87 7.00 -6.59
C GLY A 7 9.15 8.11 -7.60
N SER A 8 9.62 7.74 -8.80
CA SER A 8 9.89 8.68 -9.89
C SER A 8 8.63 9.45 -10.29
N LEU A 9 7.49 8.76 -10.43
CA LEU A 9 6.20 9.38 -10.73
C LEU A 9 5.71 10.33 -9.64
N ALA A 10 5.96 10.03 -8.36
CA ALA A 10 5.52 10.87 -7.25
C ALA A 10 6.32 12.17 -7.16
N ASP A 11 7.59 12.14 -7.55
CA ASP A 11 8.42 13.32 -7.60
C ASP A 11 8.06 14.23 -8.80
N GLU A 12 7.57 13.67 -9.91
CA GLU A 12 7.14 14.43 -11.11
C GLU A 12 5.69 14.94 -11.03
N PHE A 13 4.73 14.07 -10.71
CA PHE A 13 3.29 14.38 -10.73
C PHE A 13 2.74 14.85 -9.36
N GLY A 14 3.58 14.83 -8.34
CA GLY A 14 3.23 15.18 -6.97
C GLY A 14 2.73 14.00 -6.13
N ARG A 15 3.24 13.93 -4.89
CA ARG A 15 3.03 12.81 -3.96
C ARG A 15 1.57 12.54 -3.63
N LYS A 16 0.75 13.56 -3.41
CA LYS A 16 -0.68 13.40 -3.10
C LYS A 16 -1.43 12.61 -4.19
N ARG A 17 -1.25 12.99 -5.45
CA ARG A 17 -1.98 12.37 -6.58
C ARG A 17 -1.54 10.93 -6.78
N VAL A 18 -0.23 10.69 -6.76
CA VAL A 18 0.32 9.34 -6.93
C VAL A 18 -0.05 8.44 -5.76
N HIS A 19 -0.11 8.96 -4.53
CA HIS A 19 -0.55 8.21 -3.38
C HIS A 19 -1.98 7.65 -3.54
N PHE A 20 -2.95 8.52 -3.85
CA PHE A 20 -4.34 8.09 -4.05
C PHE A 20 -4.50 7.18 -5.27
N ALA A 21 -3.79 7.45 -6.37
CA ALA A 21 -3.80 6.60 -7.55
C ALA A 21 -3.28 5.18 -7.24
N THR A 22 -2.20 5.09 -6.46
CA THR A 22 -1.61 3.81 -6.07
C THR A 22 -2.57 2.99 -5.21
N ILE A 23 -3.26 3.61 -4.24
CA ILE A 23 -4.29 2.95 -3.42
C ILE A 23 -5.46 2.48 -4.29
N PHE A 24 -5.93 3.33 -5.21
CA PHE A 24 -7.04 2.99 -6.09
C PHE A 24 -6.72 1.79 -6.99
N ILE A 25 -5.54 1.79 -7.62
CA ILE A 25 -5.05 0.66 -8.42
C ILE A 25 -4.90 -0.59 -7.56
N HIS A 26 -4.39 -0.46 -6.34
CA HIS A 26 -4.25 -1.58 -5.41
C HIS A 26 -5.61 -2.25 -5.11
N ALA A 27 -6.64 -1.45 -4.86
CA ALA A 27 -7.99 -1.93 -4.61
C ALA A 27 -8.56 -2.67 -5.83
N LEU A 28 -8.43 -2.09 -7.03
CA LEU A 28 -8.89 -2.72 -8.27
C LEU A 28 -8.20 -4.06 -8.54
N LEU A 29 -6.89 -4.13 -8.31
CA LEU A 29 -6.13 -5.38 -8.49
C LEU A 29 -6.55 -6.45 -7.48
N ASN A 30 -6.85 -6.08 -6.23
CA ASN A 30 -7.36 -7.03 -5.23
C ASN A 30 -8.75 -7.54 -5.58
N LEU A 31 -9.64 -6.67 -6.07
CA LEU A 31 -10.97 -7.07 -6.56
C LEU A 31 -10.84 -8.03 -7.75
N GLY A 32 -9.96 -7.72 -8.71
CA GLY A 32 -9.67 -8.60 -9.85
C GLY A 32 -9.09 -9.95 -9.42
N ALA A 33 -8.19 -9.96 -8.42
CA ALA A 33 -7.66 -11.19 -7.84
C ALA A 33 -8.74 -12.04 -7.17
N GLY A 34 -9.67 -11.42 -6.45
CA GLY A 34 -10.79 -12.11 -5.79
C GLY A 34 -11.77 -12.77 -6.76
N LEU A 35 -11.94 -12.19 -7.95
CA LEU A 35 -12.80 -12.73 -9.01
C LEU A 35 -12.06 -13.71 -9.94
N SER A 36 -10.76 -13.93 -9.74
CA SER A 36 -9.98 -14.79 -10.62
C SER A 36 -10.29 -16.27 -10.39
N THR A 37 -10.55 -17.00 -11.48
CA THR A 37 -10.91 -18.42 -11.46
C THR A 37 -9.74 -19.34 -11.82
N SER A 38 -8.63 -18.78 -12.32
CA SER A 38 -7.44 -19.51 -12.73
C SER A 38 -6.23 -19.09 -11.90
N TRP A 39 -5.42 -20.07 -11.48
CA TRP A 39 -4.22 -19.83 -10.67
C TRP A 39 -3.21 -18.92 -11.37
N MET A 40 -3.11 -18.98 -12.71
CA MET A 40 -2.21 -18.13 -13.50
C MET A 40 -2.65 -16.67 -13.43
N VAL A 41 -3.95 -16.42 -13.61
CA VAL A 41 -4.54 -15.07 -13.53
C VAL A 41 -4.38 -14.51 -12.13
N PHE A 42 -4.62 -15.33 -11.10
CA PHE A 42 -4.39 -14.95 -9.71
C PHE A 42 -2.92 -14.59 -9.43
N ALA A 43 -1.97 -15.37 -9.94
CA ALA A 43 -0.54 -15.12 -9.77
C ALA A 43 -0.10 -13.80 -10.43
N VAL A 44 -0.61 -13.51 -11.62
CA VAL A 44 -0.38 -12.23 -12.31
C VAL A 44 -0.92 -11.07 -11.48
N PHE A 45 -2.16 -11.15 -10.98
CA PHE A 45 -2.69 -10.11 -10.10
C PHE A 45 -1.83 -9.95 -8.84
N ARG A 46 -1.38 -11.05 -8.21
CA ARG A 46 -0.51 -10.98 -7.02
C ARG A 46 0.83 -10.29 -7.29
N PHE A 47 1.42 -10.50 -8.46
CA PHE A 47 2.62 -9.79 -8.86
C PHE A 47 2.40 -8.27 -8.90
N PHE A 48 1.32 -7.82 -9.55
CA PHE A 48 0.99 -6.39 -9.61
C PHE A 48 0.60 -5.81 -8.26
N ILE A 49 -0.19 -6.53 -7.44
CA ILE A 49 -0.53 -6.15 -6.07
C ILE A 49 0.75 -5.90 -5.26
N GLY A 50 1.74 -6.80 -5.35
CA GLY A 50 3.03 -6.65 -4.69
C GLY A 50 3.80 -5.43 -5.19
N ALA A 51 3.82 -5.18 -6.51
CA ALA A 51 4.43 -3.99 -7.08
C ALA A 51 3.78 -2.70 -6.55
N THR A 52 2.45 -2.64 -6.48
CA THR A 52 1.70 -1.50 -5.96
C THR A 52 1.95 -1.24 -4.48
N ILE A 53 2.06 -2.29 -3.65
CA ILE A 53 2.45 -2.14 -2.22
C ILE A 53 3.84 -1.51 -2.11
N GLY A 54 4.81 -2.00 -2.91
CA GLY A 54 6.15 -1.44 -2.92
C GLY A 54 6.17 0.04 -3.33
N GLY A 55 5.35 0.42 -4.32
CA GLY A 55 5.17 1.82 -4.71
C GLY A 55 4.51 2.67 -3.62
N TYR A 56 3.46 2.15 -3.00
CA TYR A 56 2.72 2.81 -1.92
C TYR A 56 3.65 3.20 -0.77
N LEU A 57 4.51 2.28 -0.31
CA LEU A 57 5.41 2.53 0.82
C LEU A 57 6.37 3.70 0.55
N VAL A 58 6.92 3.77 -0.67
CA VAL A 58 7.85 4.83 -1.07
C VAL A 58 7.19 6.19 -1.13
N VAL A 59 5.92 6.27 -1.54
CA VAL A 59 5.19 7.55 -1.65
C VAL A 59 4.54 7.96 -0.32
N HIS A 60 4.02 7.01 0.44
CA HIS A 60 3.27 7.25 1.68
C HIS A 60 4.12 7.83 2.80
N VAL A 61 5.30 7.25 3.06
CA VAL A 61 6.20 7.70 4.13
C VAL A 61 6.57 9.18 3.97
N PRO A 62 7.15 9.62 2.83
CA PRO A 62 7.48 11.03 2.65
C PRO A 62 6.24 11.93 2.62
N TYR A 63 5.11 11.47 2.06
CA TYR A 63 3.86 12.23 2.06
C TYR A 63 3.38 12.57 3.48
N ILE A 64 3.40 11.62 4.43
CA ILE A 64 3.02 11.93 5.82
C ILE A 64 4.01 12.92 6.46
N LEU A 65 5.30 12.74 6.20
CA LEU A 65 6.36 13.56 6.80
C LEU A 65 6.29 15.04 6.37
N GLU A 66 5.63 15.36 5.26
CA GLU A 66 5.35 16.74 4.83
C GLU A 66 4.39 17.48 5.77
N PHE A 67 3.47 16.77 6.43
CA PHE A 67 2.50 17.37 7.35
C PHE A 67 2.98 17.36 8.81
N VAL A 68 4.12 16.74 9.09
CA VAL A 68 4.63 16.54 10.45
C VAL A 68 5.83 17.43 10.71
N SER A 69 5.75 18.21 11.80
CA SER A 69 6.87 19.04 12.27
C SER A 69 8.12 18.20 12.54
N PRO A 70 9.34 18.73 12.32
CA PRO A 70 10.59 17.95 12.38
C PRO A 70 10.77 17.11 13.65
N ARG A 71 10.34 17.63 14.81
CA ARG A 71 10.42 16.95 16.11
C ARG A 71 9.59 15.67 16.20
N TRP A 72 8.51 15.56 15.44
CA TRP A 72 7.53 14.47 15.55
C TRP A 72 7.63 13.44 14.43
N ARG A 73 8.56 13.61 13.48
CA ARG A 73 8.73 12.73 12.30
C ARG A 73 9.08 11.28 12.64
N VAL A 74 9.66 11.03 13.80
CA VAL A 74 9.98 9.68 14.29
C VAL A 74 8.73 8.88 14.64
N ILE A 75 7.63 9.52 15.05
CA ILE A 75 6.41 8.81 15.46
C ILE A 75 5.74 8.07 14.30
N PRO A 76 5.42 8.72 13.16
CA PRO A 76 4.80 8.02 12.03
C PRO A 76 5.69 6.92 11.45
N ALA A 77 7.01 7.09 11.48
CA ALA A 77 7.95 6.10 10.99
C ALA A 77 8.09 4.88 11.91
N SER A 78 7.88 5.06 13.21
CA SER A 78 8.05 3.99 14.22
C SER A 78 6.79 3.15 14.44
N LEU A 79 5.63 3.60 13.96
CA LEU A 79 4.37 2.88 14.10
C LEU A 79 4.30 1.69 13.12
N PRO A 80 4.21 0.44 13.61
CA PRO A 80 4.17 -0.73 12.76
C PRO A 80 2.74 -0.97 12.22
N PHE A 81 2.25 -0.07 11.36
CA PHE A 81 0.89 -0.12 10.82
C PHE A 81 0.53 -1.47 10.18
N ALA A 82 1.49 -2.10 9.49
CA ALA A 82 1.31 -3.41 8.88
C ALA A 82 1.07 -4.52 9.92
N ALA A 83 1.81 -4.52 11.03
CA ALA A 83 1.66 -5.52 12.09
C ALA A 83 0.33 -5.36 12.84
N ILE A 84 -0.09 -4.11 13.07
CA ILE A 84 -1.38 -3.80 13.68
C ILE A 84 -2.51 -4.32 12.78
N GLY A 85 -2.48 -3.98 11.48
CA GLY A 85 -3.47 -4.45 10.51
C GLY A 85 -3.52 -5.97 10.40
N ALA A 86 -2.36 -6.63 10.33
CA ALA A 86 -2.26 -8.08 10.28
C ALA A 86 -2.81 -8.78 11.53
N SER A 87 -2.68 -8.15 12.70
CA SER A 87 -3.18 -8.70 13.99
C SER A 87 -4.68 -8.53 14.15
N LEU A 88 -5.29 -7.53 13.50
CA LEU A 88 -6.75 -7.31 13.52
C LEU A 88 -7.52 -8.39 12.73
N LEU A 89 -6.93 -8.94 11.67
CA LEU A 89 -7.58 -9.99 10.86
C LEU A 89 -7.88 -11.28 11.65
N PRO A 90 -6.93 -11.92 12.38
CA PRO A 90 -7.23 -13.08 13.21
C PRO A 90 -8.12 -12.73 14.40
N PHE A 91 -8.03 -11.51 14.93
CA PHE A 91 -8.96 -11.05 15.96
C PHE A 91 -10.40 -10.96 15.44
N ALA A 92 -10.60 -10.44 14.23
CA ALA A 92 -11.90 -10.41 13.59
C ALA A 92 -12.40 -11.83 13.25
N ALA A 93 -11.50 -12.72 12.83
CA ALA A 93 -11.83 -14.13 12.59
C ALA A 93 -12.29 -14.85 13.86
N TRP A 94 -11.71 -14.51 15.02
CA TRP A 94 -12.14 -15.04 16.32
C TRP A 94 -13.54 -14.55 16.75
N LEU A 95 -13.95 -13.37 16.28
CA LEU A 95 -15.26 -12.78 16.60
C LEU A 95 -16.41 -13.36 15.75
N LEU A 96 -16.10 -13.95 14.60
CA LEU A 96 -17.08 -14.63 13.75
C LEU A 96 -17.22 -16.09 14.22
N PRO A 97 -18.43 -16.55 14.58
CA PRO A 97 -18.66 -17.91 15.07
C PRO A 97 -18.39 -18.99 14.02
#